data_AF-A0A962E1C1-F1
#
_entry.id   AF-A0A962E1C1-F1
#
_cell.length_a   1.000
_cell.length_b   1.000
_cell.length_c   1.000
_cell.angle_alpha   90.00
_cell.angle_beta   90.00
_cell.angle_gamma   90.00
#
_symmetry.space_group_name_H-M   'P 1'
#
loop_
_entity.id
_entity.type
_entity.pdbx_description
1 polymer ?
#
loop_
_entity_poly.entity_id
_entity_poly.type
_entity_poly.pdbx_seq_one_letter_code
_entity_poly.pdbx_strand_id
1 'polypeptide(L)'
;MAKKVSFSNEKLELVEIANYYSDSEQSFKMYYLNNNHALEERFFGYSREDLANELRSRIEELNHTSSLTLLATLEAAFRIDYLQRNYKKKRDPLSRSFRNLFKTKNSKASLEDDILEAWKSNAHGTSKIIGDLKGALKYRHWLAHGRYWTPKMGRQNYDYATVYELVETVLNSFPFEGVNA
;
A
#
# COMPACT_ATOMS: atom_id res chain seq x y z
N MET A 1 12.86 -10.92 27.89
CA MET A 1 12.81 -11.04 26.41
C MET A 1 11.61 -10.24 25.92
N ALA A 2 11.76 -9.43 24.87
CA ALA A 2 10.61 -8.75 24.25
C ALA A 2 9.58 -9.78 23.76
N LYS A 3 8.30 -9.54 24.03
CA LYS A 3 7.19 -10.40 23.62
C LYS A 3 7.12 -10.45 22.09
N LYS A 4 7.04 -11.66 21.51
CA LYS A 4 6.83 -11.81 20.07
C LYS A 4 5.45 -11.28 19.69
N VAL A 5 5.40 -10.57 18.57
CA VAL A 5 4.14 -10.16 17.93
C VAL A 5 3.46 -11.39 17.33
N SER A 6 2.15 -11.53 17.56
CA SER A 6 1.30 -12.53 16.91
C SER A 6 0.77 -11.97 15.60
N PHE A 7 0.72 -12.78 14.55
CA PHE A 7 0.15 -12.41 13.25
C PHE A 7 -1.28 -12.98 13.14
N SER A 8 -2.23 -12.20 12.60
CA SER A 8 -3.63 -12.63 12.43
C SER A 8 -3.81 -13.60 11.26
N ASN A 9 -2.86 -13.64 10.33
CA ASN A 9 -2.96 -14.35 9.05
C ASN A 9 -4.09 -13.86 8.12
N GLU A 10 -4.68 -12.71 8.42
CA GLU A 10 -5.69 -12.03 7.58
C GLU A 10 -5.04 -11.05 6.60
N LYS A 11 -3.87 -11.40 6.06
CA LYS A 11 -3.21 -10.55 5.05
C LYS A 11 -4.05 -10.58 3.78
N LEU A 12 -4.20 -9.43 3.13
CA LEU A 12 -4.81 -9.34 1.81
C LEU A 12 -3.78 -9.69 0.74
N GLU A 13 -4.14 -10.59 -0.16
CA GLU A 13 -3.31 -10.90 -1.33
C GLU A 13 -3.50 -9.84 -2.42
N LEU A 14 -2.47 -9.62 -3.23
CA LEU A 14 -2.49 -8.60 -4.29
C LEU A 14 -3.64 -8.83 -5.28
N VAL A 15 -3.90 -10.11 -5.61
CA VAL A 15 -5.00 -10.52 -6.50
C VAL A 15 -6.37 -10.19 -5.93
N GLU A 16 -6.57 -10.28 -4.61
CA GLU A 16 -7.85 -9.96 -3.98
C GLU A 16 -8.14 -8.47 -4.06
N ILE A 17 -7.12 -7.64 -3.84
CA ILE A 17 -7.21 -6.18 -3.97
C ILE A 17 -7.47 -5.80 -5.43
N ALA A 18 -6.83 -6.48 -6.39
CA ALA A 18 -7.03 -6.24 -7.81
C ALA A 18 -8.45 -6.58 -8.26
N ASN A 19 -8.96 -7.74 -7.84
CA ASN A 19 -10.32 -8.16 -8.13
C ASN A 19 -11.32 -7.17 -7.53
N TYR A 20 -11.15 -6.78 -6.26
CA TYR A 20 -12.01 -5.79 -5.62
C TYR A 20 -12.04 -4.45 -6.38
N TYR A 21 -10.88 -3.94 -6.79
CA TYR A 21 -10.80 -2.71 -7.58
C TYR A 21 -11.54 -2.85 -8.91
N SER A 22 -11.27 -3.92 -9.67
CA SER A 22 -11.91 -4.19 -10.97
C SER A 22 -13.42 -4.31 -10.82
N ASP A 23 -13.89 -5.11 -9.88
CA ASP A 23 -15.32 -5.37 -9.66
C ASP A 23 -16.05 -4.10 -9.21
N SER A 24 -15.42 -3.30 -8.36
CA SER A 24 -15.98 -2.02 -7.90
C SER A 24 -16.05 -1.00 -9.03
N GLU A 25 -14.99 -0.89 -9.84
CA GLU A 25 -14.95 0.03 -10.98
C GLU A 25 -16.03 -0.33 -12.01
N GLN A 26 -16.15 -1.62 -12.35
CA GLN A 26 -17.20 -2.11 -13.25
C GLN A 26 -18.58 -1.86 -12.67
N SER A 27 -18.77 -2.11 -11.37
CA SER A 27 -20.05 -1.86 -10.68
C SER A 27 -20.44 -0.39 -10.73
N PHE A 28 -19.50 0.53 -10.54
CA PHE A 28 -19.76 1.96 -10.71
C PHE A 28 -20.14 2.28 -12.15
N LYS A 29 -19.35 1.84 -13.14
CA LYS A 29 -19.68 2.08 -14.56
C LYS A 29 -21.08 1.58 -14.89
N MET A 30 -21.44 0.37 -14.45
CA MET A 30 -22.78 -0.19 -14.68
C MET A 30 -23.88 0.59 -13.96
N TYR A 31 -23.66 1.04 -12.72
CA TYR A 31 -24.62 1.84 -11.98
C TYR A 31 -24.95 3.15 -12.69
N TYR A 32 -23.92 3.85 -13.21
CA TYR A 32 -24.10 5.15 -13.88
C TYR A 32 -24.52 5.06 -15.35
N LEU A 33 -24.27 3.93 -16.03
CA LEU A 33 -24.67 3.71 -17.44
C LEU A 33 -26.12 3.21 -17.58
N ASN A 34 -26.62 2.49 -16.57
CA ASN A 34 -27.97 1.97 -16.61
C ASN A 34 -28.97 3.07 -16.20
N ASN A 35 -29.95 3.35 -17.07
CA ASN A 35 -31.15 4.11 -16.70
C ASN A 35 -31.98 3.30 -15.70
N ASN A 36 -31.60 3.34 -14.43
CA ASN A 36 -32.37 2.75 -13.34
C ASN A 36 -33.08 3.88 -12.58
N HIS A 37 -34.29 3.58 -12.10
CA HIS A 37 -35.14 4.55 -11.38
C HIS A 37 -34.46 5.12 -10.12
N ALA A 38 -33.60 4.34 -9.46
CA ALA A 38 -32.87 4.79 -8.27
C ALA A 38 -31.84 5.89 -8.58
N LEU A 39 -31.28 5.89 -9.79
CA LEU A 39 -30.36 6.91 -10.27
C LEU A 39 -31.12 8.20 -10.61
N GLU A 40 -32.28 8.09 -11.24
CA GLU A 40 -33.16 9.23 -11.52
C GLU A 40 -33.63 9.92 -10.23
N GLU A 41 -33.97 9.17 -9.19
CA GLU A 41 -34.38 9.71 -7.89
C GLU A 41 -33.23 10.43 -7.18
N ARG A 42 -32.05 9.81 -7.12
CA ARG A 42 -30.89 10.35 -6.40
C ARG A 42 -30.28 11.58 -7.09
N PHE A 43 -30.26 11.59 -8.41
CA PHE A 43 -29.61 12.62 -9.22
C PHE A 43 -30.62 13.44 -10.03
N PHE A 44 -31.82 13.65 -9.47
CA PHE A 44 -32.84 14.46 -10.11
C PHE A 44 -32.29 15.84 -10.50
N GLY A 45 -32.43 16.21 -11.78
CA GLY A 45 -31.94 17.48 -12.32
C GLY A 45 -30.47 17.49 -12.75
N TYR A 46 -29.71 16.41 -12.56
CA TYR A 46 -28.35 16.30 -13.11
C TYR A 46 -28.39 16.19 -14.63
N SER A 47 -27.45 16.86 -15.30
CA SER A 47 -27.17 16.61 -16.70
C SER A 47 -26.36 15.32 -16.88
N ARG A 48 -26.21 14.87 -18.14
CA ARG A 48 -25.30 13.76 -18.46
C ARG A 48 -23.85 14.05 -18.08
N GLU A 49 -23.44 15.31 -18.18
CA GLU A 49 -22.10 15.73 -17.80
C GLU A 49 -21.90 15.66 -16.29
N ASP A 50 -22.90 16.07 -15.50
CA ASP A 50 -22.86 15.98 -14.04
C ASP A 50 -22.75 14.52 -13.57
N LEU A 51 -23.52 13.61 -14.19
CA LEU A 51 -23.42 12.17 -13.92
C LEU A 51 -22.04 11.62 -14.28
N ALA A 52 -21.45 12.05 -15.40
CA ALA A 52 -20.11 11.63 -15.80
C ALA A 52 -19.04 12.15 -14.82
N ASN A 53 -19.21 13.38 -14.31
CA ASN A 53 -18.32 13.95 -13.30
C ASN A 53 -18.44 13.23 -11.95
N GLU A 54 -19.65 12.86 -11.54
CA GLU A 54 -19.87 12.06 -10.33
C GLU A 54 -19.22 10.68 -10.46
N LEU A 55 -19.44 9.97 -11.57
CA LEU A 55 -18.78 8.69 -11.84
C LEU A 55 -17.26 8.82 -11.76
N ARG A 56 -16.68 9.85 -12.40
CA ARG A 56 -15.25 10.12 -12.35
C ARG A 56 -14.78 10.33 -10.91
N SER A 57 -15.50 11.12 -10.12
CA SER A 57 -15.17 11.33 -8.71
C SER A 57 -15.22 10.04 -7.88
N ARG A 58 -16.16 9.12 -8.17
CA ARG A 58 -16.24 7.83 -7.48
C ARG A 58 -15.10 6.89 -7.86
N ILE A 59 -14.72 6.86 -9.13
CA ILE A 59 -13.54 6.11 -9.60
C ILE A 59 -12.26 6.68 -8.98
N GLU A 60 -12.12 8.00 -8.90
CA GLU A 60 -10.96 8.63 -8.27
C GLU A 60 -10.86 8.31 -6.77
N GLU A 61 -11.99 8.30 -6.04
CA GLU A 61 -11.96 7.85 -4.64
C GLU A 61 -11.61 6.36 -4.52
N LEU A 62 -12.09 5.51 -5.43
CA LEU A 62 -11.70 4.09 -5.49
C LEU A 62 -10.20 3.93 -5.77
N ASN A 63 -9.64 4.75 -6.67
CA ASN A 63 -8.20 4.80 -6.94
C ASN A 63 -7.43 5.07 -5.65
N HIS A 64 -7.85 6.08 -4.89
CA HIS A 64 -7.24 6.44 -3.62
C HIS A 64 -7.35 5.33 -2.57
N THR A 65 -8.56 4.80 -2.32
CA THR A 65 -8.77 3.80 -1.27
C THR A 65 -8.07 2.49 -1.58
N SER A 66 -8.09 2.02 -2.83
CA SER A 66 -7.35 0.83 -3.24
C SER A 66 -5.83 1.04 -3.16
N SER A 67 -5.33 2.22 -3.53
CA SER A 67 -3.91 2.56 -3.35
C SER A 67 -3.47 2.54 -1.88
N LEU A 68 -4.32 3.06 -0.97
CA LEU A 68 -4.08 3.02 0.46
C LEU A 68 -3.95 1.57 0.95
N THR A 69 -4.85 0.69 0.52
CA THR A 69 -4.84 -0.73 0.86
C THR A 69 -3.56 -1.41 0.35
N LEU A 70 -3.19 -1.19 -0.92
CA LEU A 70 -1.97 -1.73 -1.51
C LEU A 70 -0.71 -1.33 -0.73
N LEU A 71 -0.58 -0.05 -0.39
CA LEU A 71 0.57 0.47 0.36
C LEU A 71 0.58 -0.01 1.81
N ALA A 72 -0.58 -0.22 2.42
CA ALA A 72 -0.69 -0.82 3.74
C ALA A 72 -0.26 -2.29 3.74
N THR A 73 -0.64 -3.06 2.72
CA THR A 73 -0.17 -4.45 2.53
C THR A 73 1.34 -4.50 2.39
N LEU A 74 1.92 -3.57 1.62
CA LEU A 74 3.37 -3.49 1.44
C LEU A 74 4.11 -3.12 2.73
N GLU A 75 3.59 -2.15 3.50
CA GLU A 75 4.10 -1.85 4.84
C GLU A 75 4.07 -3.09 5.74
N ALA A 76 2.97 -3.83 5.74
CA ALA A 76 2.84 -5.07 6.50
C ALA A 76 3.88 -6.11 6.08
N ALA A 77 4.16 -6.25 4.78
CA ALA A 77 5.18 -7.19 4.27
C ALA A 77 6.59 -6.90 4.85
N PHE A 78 7.03 -5.63 4.80
CA PHE A 78 8.31 -5.23 5.40
C PHE A 78 8.34 -5.42 6.93
N ARG A 79 7.21 -5.15 7.61
CA ARG A 79 7.07 -5.34 9.05
C ARG A 79 7.17 -6.82 9.44
N ILE A 80 6.48 -7.69 8.71
CA ILE A 80 6.52 -9.13 8.92
C ILE A 80 7.94 -9.65 8.70
N ASP A 81 8.58 -9.27 7.59
CA ASP A 81 9.96 -9.66 7.27
C ASP A 81 10.95 -9.25 8.37
N TYR A 82 10.89 -8.00 8.83
CA TYR A 82 11.70 -7.50 9.94
C TYR A 82 11.61 -8.40 11.19
N LEU A 83 10.38 -8.70 11.60
CA LEU A 83 10.12 -9.51 12.79
C LEU A 83 10.54 -10.97 12.59
N GLN A 84 10.23 -11.55 11.43
CA GLN A 84 10.54 -12.94 11.10
C GLN A 84 12.04 -13.18 11.02
N ARG A 85 12.81 -12.30 10.35
CA ARG A 85 14.28 -12.38 10.31
C ARG A 85 14.90 -12.27 11.70
N ASN A 86 14.37 -11.38 12.55
CA ASN A 86 14.78 -11.28 13.94
C ASN A 86 14.50 -12.58 14.73
N TYR A 87 13.30 -13.16 14.59
CA TYR A 87 12.90 -14.37 15.31
C TYR A 87 13.64 -15.63 14.85
N LYS A 88 13.84 -15.79 13.54
CA LYS A 88 14.56 -16.92 12.94
C LYS A 88 16.09 -16.83 13.14
N LYS A 89 16.60 -15.67 13.55
CA LYS A 89 18.02 -15.41 13.84
C LYS A 89 18.96 -15.83 12.70
N LYS A 90 18.58 -15.59 11.44
CA LYS A 90 19.41 -15.90 10.28
C LYS A 90 20.78 -15.18 10.36
N ARG A 91 21.77 -15.77 9.68
CA ARG A 91 23.17 -15.35 9.76
C ARG A 91 23.56 -14.27 8.75
N ASP A 92 22.67 -13.91 7.83
CA ASP A 92 22.91 -12.89 6.79
C ASP A 92 23.04 -11.47 7.38
N PRO A 93 23.68 -10.53 6.64
CA PRO A 93 23.91 -9.16 7.11
C PRO A 93 22.63 -8.42 7.50
N LEU A 94 21.58 -8.51 6.69
CA LEU A 94 20.29 -7.85 6.97
C LEU A 94 19.66 -8.36 8.27
N SER A 95 19.62 -9.68 8.49
CA SER A 95 19.09 -10.26 9.72
C SER A 95 19.92 -9.91 10.97
N ARG A 96 21.23 -9.66 10.83
CA ARG A 96 22.06 -9.12 11.92
C ARG A 96 21.69 -7.67 12.22
N SER A 97 21.52 -6.84 11.18
CA SER A 97 21.09 -5.45 11.30
C SER A 97 19.73 -5.35 12.02
N PHE A 98 18.74 -6.14 11.59
CA PHE A 98 17.42 -6.19 12.20
C PHE A 98 17.45 -6.65 13.66
N ARG A 99 18.29 -7.61 14.04
CA ARG A 99 18.46 -8.01 15.45
C ARG A 99 19.03 -6.89 16.30
N ASN A 100 20.00 -6.14 15.79
CA ASN A 100 20.56 -4.99 16.51
C ASN A 100 19.51 -3.89 16.68
N LEU A 101 18.76 -3.60 15.63
CA LEU A 101 17.64 -2.67 15.65
C LEU A 101 16.54 -3.11 16.64
N PHE A 102 16.22 -4.41 16.71
CA PHE A 102 15.21 -4.94 17.61
C PHE A 102 15.60 -4.85 19.08
N LYS A 103 16.90 -4.90 19.41
CA LYS A 103 17.37 -4.69 20.79
C LYS A 103 17.06 -3.28 21.31
N THR A 104 17.10 -2.27 20.44
CA THR A 104 16.91 -0.87 20.82
C THR A 104 15.47 -0.41 20.64
N LYS A 105 14.83 -0.77 19.53
CA LYS A 105 13.49 -0.29 19.16
C LYS A 105 12.39 -1.35 19.24
N ASN A 106 12.73 -2.63 19.41
CA ASN A 106 11.77 -3.73 19.44
C ASN A 106 10.82 -3.67 18.22
N SER A 107 9.53 -3.97 18.36
CA SER A 107 8.53 -3.84 17.30
C SER A 107 8.24 -2.39 16.86
N LYS A 108 8.79 -1.37 17.53
CA LYS A 108 8.53 0.06 17.27
C LYS A 108 9.52 0.73 16.31
N ALA A 109 10.37 -0.04 15.62
CA ALA A 109 11.26 0.50 14.59
C ALA A 109 10.46 1.35 13.57
N SER A 110 11.02 2.46 13.07
CA SER A 110 10.42 3.21 11.95
C SER A 110 10.48 2.37 10.68
N LEU A 111 9.41 2.37 9.88
CA LEU A 111 9.44 1.68 8.60
C LEU A 111 10.48 2.34 7.68
N GLU A 112 10.38 3.66 7.53
CA GLU A 112 11.20 4.42 6.59
C GLU A 112 12.65 4.60 7.07
N ASP A 113 12.84 4.99 8.33
CA ASP A 113 14.17 5.40 8.81
C ASP A 113 15.00 4.23 9.33
N ASP A 114 14.36 3.11 9.67
CA ASP A 114 15.06 1.95 10.21
C ASP A 114 14.98 0.73 9.29
N ILE A 115 13.76 0.25 8.99
CA ILE A 115 13.59 -1.02 8.26
C ILE A 115 14.03 -0.88 6.81
N LEU A 116 13.56 0.16 6.10
CA LEU A 116 13.93 0.39 4.71
C LEU A 116 15.40 0.82 4.57
N GLU A 117 15.94 1.62 5.49
CA GLU A 117 17.37 1.97 5.45
C GLU A 117 18.28 0.76 5.72
N ALA A 118 17.87 -0.17 6.60
CA ALA A 118 18.59 -1.42 6.78
C ALA A 118 18.57 -2.28 5.51
N TRP A 119 17.45 -2.36 4.79
CA TRP A 119 17.40 -3.01 3.47
C TRP A 119 18.36 -2.35 2.48
N LYS A 120 18.28 -1.02 2.35
CA LYS A 120 19.13 -0.23 1.46
C LYS A 120 20.63 -0.43 1.73
N SER A 121 21.00 -0.56 3.01
CA SER A 121 22.40 -0.73 3.43
C SER A 121 22.94 -2.15 3.25
N ASN A 122 22.06 -3.16 3.17
CA ASN A 122 22.46 -4.57 3.19
C ASN A 122 22.09 -5.36 1.92
N ALA A 123 21.30 -4.79 1.01
CA ALA A 123 20.87 -5.44 -0.23
C ALA A 123 21.24 -4.60 -1.46
N HIS A 124 22.06 -5.17 -2.34
CA HIS A 124 22.47 -4.52 -3.59
C HIS A 124 21.29 -4.26 -4.53
N GLY A 125 21.31 -3.14 -5.24
CA GLY A 125 20.29 -2.78 -6.23
C GLY A 125 18.96 -2.27 -5.67
N THR A 126 18.75 -2.28 -4.34
CA THR A 126 17.46 -1.88 -3.73
C THR A 126 17.28 -0.38 -3.54
N SER A 127 18.32 0.43 -3.74
CA SER A 127 18.29 1.86 -3.41
C SER A 127 17.25 2.65 -4.19
N LYS A 128 17.09 2.39 -5.49
CA LYS A 128 16.12 3.09 -6.33
C LYS A 128 14.69 2.77 -5.91
N ILE A 129 14.36 1.47 -5.84
CA ILE A 129 13.01 1.01 -5.50
C ILE A 129 12.60 1.41 -4.07
N ILE A 130 13.55 1.47 -3.12
CA ILE A 130 13.29 2.01 -1.78
C ILE A 130 13.02 3.51 -1.82
N GLY A 131 13.71 4.26 -2.68
CA GLY A 131 13.44 5.69 -2.88
C GLY A 131 12.03 5.93 -3.41
N ASP A 132 11.63 5.17 -4.43
CA ASP A 132 10.29 5.24 -5.03
C ASP A 132 9.21 4.85 -3.99
N LEU A 133 9.47 3.81 -3.20
CA LEU A 133 8.60 3.38 -2.10
C LEU A 133 8.44 4.46 -1.02
N LYS A 134 9.52 5.13 -0.60
CA LYS A 134 9.41 6.25 0.36
C LYS A 134 8.55 7.38 -0.18
N GLY A 135 8.63 7.65 -1.49
CA GLY A 135 7.72 8.58 -2.15
C GLY A 135 6.26 8.15 -2.02
N ALA A 136 5.97 6.88 -2.29
CA ALA A 136 4.61 6.33 -2.21
C ALA A 136 4.10 6.25 -0.76
N LEU A 137 4.96 6.03 0.24
CA LEU A 137 4.57 6.04 1.65
C LEU A 137 4.12 7.42 2.14
N LYS A 138 4.66 8.50 1.56
CA LYS A 138 4.12 9.86 1.78
C LYS A 138 2.69 10.02 1.22
N TYR A 139 2.40 9.36 0.10
CA TYR A 139 1.05 9.27 -0.46
C TYR A 139 0.12 8.44 0.42
N ARG A 140 0.55 7.28 0.89
CA ARG A 140 -0.16 6.52 1.92
C ARG A 140 -0.47 7.37 3.15
N HIS A 141 0.49 8.14 3.64
CA HIS A 141 0.32 9.00 4.82
C HIS A 141 -0.73 10.10 4.57
N TRP A 142 -0.66 10.78 3.43
CA TRP A 142 -1.67 11.76 3.02
C TRP A 142 -3.08 11.17 2.92
N LEU A 143 -3.23 9.99 2.30
CA LEU A 143 -4.50 9.28 2.20
C LEU A 143 -5.06 8.88 3.58
N ALA A 144 -4.22 8.29 4.44
CA ALA A 144 -4.63 7.77 5.74
C ALA A 144 -5.17 8.85 6.70
N HIS A 145 -4.84 10.11 6.46
CA HIS A 145 -5.30 11.23 7.27
C HIS A 145 -6.41 12.05 6.59
N GLY A 146 -7.07 11.49 5.57
CA GLY A 146 -8.18 12.17 4.90
C GLY A 146 -7.74 13.37 4.05
N ARG A 147 -6.49 13.37 3.58
CA ARG A 147 -5.99 14.30 2.56
C ARG A 147 -6.03 15.79 2.95
N TYR A 148 -5.98 16.12 4.25
CA TYR A 148 -6.22 17.50 4.73
C TYR A 148 -5.09 18.53 4.44
N TRP A 149 -3.91 18.11 3.98
CA TRP A 149 -2.79 19.01 3.65
C TRP A 149 -2.30 18.81 2.22
N THR A 150 -1.55 19.77 1.68
CA THR A 150 -0.83 19.61 0.41
C THR A 150 0.48 18.85 0.64
N PRO A 151 0.65 17.64 0.11
CA PRO A 151 1.80 16.82 0.41
C PRO A 151 2.99 17.16 -0.50
N LYS A 152 4.21 17.05 0.04
CA LYS A 152 5.45 17.14 -0.74
C LYS A 152 5.88 15.74 -1.20
N MET A 153 5.27 15.28 -2.29
CA MET A 153 5.56 13.98 -2.91
C MET A 153 6.65 14.13 -3.97
N GLY A 154 7.50 13.11 -4.13
CA GLY A 154 8.51 13.09 -5.20
C GLY A 154 7.89 12.96 -6.59
N ARG A 155 6.75 12.25 -6.67
CA ARG A 155 5.88 12.13 -7.86
C ARG A 155 4.57 12.87 -7.58
N GLN A 156 4.08 13.64 -8.54
CA GLN A 156 2.84 14.41 -8.37
C GLN A 156 1.57 13.58 -8.54
N ASN A 157 1.61 12.54 -9.38
CA ASN A 157 0.42 11.77 -9.76
C ASN A 157 0.61 10.29 -9.41
N TYR A 158 0.18 9.91 -8.22
CA TYR A 158 -0.04 8.51 -7.84
C TYR A 158 -1.50 8.16 -8.14
N ASP A 159 -1.70 7.04 -8.81
CA ASP A 159 -2.99 6.42 -9.08
C ASP A 159 -2.93 4.93 -8.73
N TYR A 160 -4.05 4.23 -8.85
CA TYR A 160 -4.11 2.81 -8.55
C TYR A 160 -3.10 1.99 -9.38
N ALA A 161 -3.03 2.21 -10.69
CA ALA A 161 -2.20 1.42 -11.60
C ALA A 161 -0.70 1.55 -11.26
N THR A 162 -0.24 2.78 -11.05
CA THR A 162 1.16 3.08 -10.74
C THR A 162 1.56 2.59 -9.35
N VAL A 163 0.64 2.62 -8.38
CA VAL A 163 0.86 2.05 -7.04
C VAL A 163 0.87 0.52 -7.09
N TYR A 164 -0.04 -0.08 -7.86
CA TYR A 164 -0.10 -1.52 -8.07
C TYR A 164 1.20 -2.05 -8.68
N GLU A 165 1.67 -1.45 -9.77
CA GLU A 165 2.94 -1.81 -10.43
C GLU A 165 4.12 -1.70 -9.45
N LEU A 166 4.18 -0.63 -8.65
CA LEU A 166 5.23 -0.47 -7.64
C LEU A 166 5.18 -1.59 -6.59
N VAL A 167 3.98 -1.90 -6.07
CA VAL A 167 3.80 -2.94 -5.05
C VAL A 167 4.18 -4.30 -5.59
N GLU A 168 3.71 -4.65 -6.79
CA GLU A 168 4.08 -5.89 -7.49
C GLU A 168 5.60 -5.98 -7.69
N THR A 169 6.22 -4.89 -8.17
CA THR A 169 7.68 -4.83 -8.36
C THR A 169 8.42 -5.08 -7.05
N VAL A 170 7.98 -4.48 -5.93
CA VAL A 170 8.63 -4.67 -4.63
C VAL A 170 8.45 -6.10 -4.14
N LEU A 171 7.24 -6.66 -4.20
CA LEU A 171 6.98 -8.04 -3.77
C LEU A 171 7.81 -9.05 -4.57
N ASN A 172 8.04 -8.79 -5.86
CA ASN A 172 8.86 -9.64 -6.73
C ASN A 172 10.37 -9.41 -6.57
N SER A 173 10.80 -8.23 -6.11
CA SER A 173 12.23 -7.87 -6.00
C SER A 173 12.85 -8.20 -4.64
N PHE A 174 12.03 -8.34 -3.59
CA PHE A 174 12.52 -8.52 -2.23
C PHE A 174 12.26 -9.95 -1.73
N PRO A 175 13.30 -10.67 -1.25
CA PRO A 175 13.13 -12.01 -0.71
C PRO A 175 12.58 -11.94 0.73
N PHE A 176 11.30 -11.58 0.88
CA PHE A 176 10.65 -11.43 2.17
C PHE A 176 10.55 -12.74 2.96
N GLU A 177 10.67 -12.64 4.28
CA GLU A 177 10.46 -13.74 5.21
C GLU A 177 9.07 -13.70 5.85
N GLY A 178 8.30 -14.79 5.69
CA GLY A 178 6.97 -14.90 6.30
C GLY A 178 5.88 -14.15 5.54
N VAL A 179 6.19 -13.70 4.32
CA VAL A 179 5.24 -13.21 3.33
C VAL A 179 5.33 -14.19 2.16
N ASN A 180 4.24 -14.91 1.89
CA ASN A 180 4.12 -15.60 0.61
C ASN A 180 3.66 -14.56 -0.41
N ALA A 181 4.40 -14.44 -1.52
CA ALA A 181 3.98 -13.68 -2.69
C ALA A 181 2.88 -14.43 -3.44
#